data_AF-A0AAN5DH62-F1
#
_entry.id   AF-A0AAN5DH62-F1
#
_cell.length_a   1.000
_cell.length_b   1.000
_cell.length_c   1.000
_cell.angle_alpha   90.00
_cell.angle_beta   90.00
_cell.angle_gamma   90.00
#
_symmetry.space_group_name_H-M   'P 1'
#
loop_
_entity.id
_entity.type
_entity.pdbx_description
1 polymer ?
#
loop_
_entity_poly.entity_id
_entity_poly.type
_entity_poly.pdbx_seq_one_letter_code
_entity_poly.pdbx_strand_id
1 'polypeptide(L)' 'MGECPTTCGGCSVAKRKRTCTSMCGDCPCIGPSDDIGPCGLALCPFPAPTGTCCKPFKKAINYRTNSFFCGTASILANQC' A
#
# COMPACT_ATOMS: atom_id res chain seq x y z
N MET A 1 -8.31 -9.20 10.80
CA MET A 1 -7.93 -8.40 9.62
C MET A 1 -9.07 -7.44 9.38
N GLY A 2 -8.84 -6.13 9.36
CA GLY A 2 -9.92 -5.16 9.18
C GLY A 2 -10.36 -5.13 7.72
N GLU A 3 -11.67 -5.18 7.47
CA GLU A 3 -12.21 -4.91 6.14
C GLU A 3 -11.85 -3.48 5.75
N CYS A 4 -11.38 -3.29 4.51
CA CYS A 4 -11.15 -1.95 4.01
C CYS A 4 -12.47 -1.38 3.46
N PRO A 5 -12.94 -0.22 3.94
CA PRO A 5 -14.16 0.40 3.43
C PRO A 5 -14.09 0.76 1.94
N THR A 6 -12.89 0.95 1.41
CA THR A 6 -12.65 1.28 0.00
C THR A 6 -11.80 0.22 -0.67
N THR A 7 -12.13 -0.16 -1.90
CA THR A 7 -11.34 -1.14 -2.67
C THR A 7 -10.29 -0.47 -3.56
N CYS A 8 -10.41 0.84 -3.78
CA CYS A 8 -9.51 1.63 -4.64
C CYS A 8 -9.26 3.04 -4.07
N GLY A 9 -8.21 3.69 -4.57
CA GLY A 9 -7.89 5.09 -4.31
C GLY A 9 -7.09 5.36 -3.04
N GLY A 10 -6.97 4.39 -2.13
CA GLY A 10 -6.24 4.56 -0.87
C GLY A 10 -6.88 5.57 0.08
N CYS A 11 -8.19 5.77 -0.01
CA CYS A 11 -8.92 6.81 0.74
C CYS A 11 -9.23 6.40 2.19
N SER A 12 -9.23 5.10 2.48
CA SER A 12 -9.54 4.57 3.81
C SER A 12 -8.32 3.94 4.46
N VAL A 13 -8.39 3.78 5.78
CA VAL A 13 -7.41 3.05 6.57
C VAL A 13 -8.04 1.79 7.14
N ALA A 14 -7.27 0.71 7.22
CA ALA A 14 -7.70 -0.53 7.86
C ALA A 14 -6.57 -1.11 8.71
N LYS A 15 -6.95 -1.88 9.72
CA LYS A 15 -6.03 -2.70 10.52
C LYS A 15 -5.49 -3.83 9.64
N ARG A 16 -4.21 -3.76 9.31
CA ARG A 16 -3.47 -4.78 8.57
C ARG A 16 -2.48 -5.47 9.49
N LYS A 17 -2.37 -6.78 9.32
CA LYS A 17 -1.36 -7.58 10.01
C LYS A 17 -0.13 -7.69 9.11
N ARG A 18 1.01 -7.21 9.58
CA ARG A 18 2.29 -7.38 8.90
C ARG A 18 2.80 -8.78 9.24
N THR A 19 3.10 -9.56 8.21
CA THR A 19 3.80 -10.83 8.36
C THR A 19 5.20 -10.62 7.83
N CYS A 20 6.20 -10.95 8.63
CA CYS A 20 7.58 -10.85 8.19
C CYS A 20 7.89 -11.94 7.19
N THR A 21 8.01 -11.55 5.93
CA THR A 21 8.27 -12.44 4.81
C THR A 21 9.75 -12.48 4.40
N SER A 22 10.55 -11.49 4.79
CA SER A 22 12.00 -11.47 4.54
C SER A 22 12.71 -10.95 5.78
N MET A 23 13.71 -11.71 6.24
CA MET A 23 14.70 -11.18 7.18
C MET A 23 15.73 -10.40 6.35
N CYS A 24 16.09 -9.18 6.77
CA CYS A 24 17.31 -8.55 6.26
C CYS A 24 18.50 -9.21 6.99
N GLY A 25 18.98 -10.35 6.49
CA GLY A 25 19.98 -11.18 7.20
C GLY A 25 19.38 -11.92 8.40
N ASP A 26 20.10 -11.98 9.53
CA ASP A 26 19.65 -12.62 10.79
C ASP A 26 18.87 -11.68 11.74
N CYS A 27 18.56 -10.45 11.32
CA CYS A 27 17.85 -9.51 12.19
C CYS A 27 16.34 -9.82 12.20
N PRO A 28 15.75 -10.15 13.37
CA PRO A 28 14.31 -10.29 13.48
C PRO A 28 13.65 -8.94 13.18
N CYS A 29 12.49 -8.96 12.52
CA CYS A 29 11.70 -7.75 12.34
C CYS A 29 11.35 -7.14 13.69
N ILE A 30 11.81 -5.91 13.93
CA ILE A 30 11.45 -5.16 15.13
C ILE A 30 10.25 -4.29 14.79
N GLY A 31 9.11 -4.54 15.44
CA GLY A 31 7.92 -3.71 15.32
C GLY A 31 6.62 -4.45 15.61
N PRO A 32 5.53 -3.71 15.84
CA PRO A 32 4.22 -4.32 16.05
C PRO A 32 3.72 -5.04 14.79
N SER A 33 3.21 -6.25 14.99
CA SER A 33 2.59 -7.06 13.93
C SER A 33 1.28 -6.47 13.42
N ASP A 34 0.63 -5.60 14.22
CA ASP A 34 -0.62 -4.94 13.88
C ASP A 34 -0.36 -3.46 13.58
N ASP A 35 -0.73 -3.03 12.38
CA ASP A 35 -0.55 -1.67 11.89
C ASP A 35 -1.88 -1.15 11.35
N ILE A 36 -2.21 0.11 11.66
CA ILE A 36 -3.33 0.80 11.00
C ILE A 36 -2.72 1.58 9.85
N GLY A 37 -3.03 1.18 8.62
CA GLY A 37 -2.46 1.79 7.44
C GLY A 37 -3.50 2.01 6.35
N PRO A 38 -3.14 2.77 5.30
CA PRO A 38 -4.01 2.96 4.16
C PRO A 38 -4.31 1.62 3.49
N CYS A 39 -5.55 1.46 3.05
CA CYS A 39 -6.05 0.24 2.44
C CYS A 39 -6.80 0.58 1.14
N GLY A 40 -7.05 -0.42 0.29
CA GLY A 40 -7.65 -0.16 -1.02
C GLY A 40 -6.73 0.66 -1.93
N LEU A 41 -5.42 0.38 -1.92
CA LEU A 41 -4.43 1.13 -2.71
C LEU A 41 -4.47 0.79 -4.22
N ALA A 42 -5.47 0.06 -4.70
CA ALA A 42 -5.65 -0.14 -6.13
C ALA A 42 -6.00 1.21 -6.81
N LEU A 43 -5.63 1.37 -8.07
CA LEU A 43 -6.07 2.53 -8.84
C LEU A 43 -7.58 2.47 -9.05
N CYS A 44 -8.30 3.57 -8.77
CA CYS A 44 -9.72 3.61 -9.10
C CYS A 44 -9.92 3.69 -10.63
N PRO A 45 -10.90 2.97 -11.20
CA PRO A 45 -11.24 3.06 -12.61
C PRO A 45 -11.76 4.46 -12.95
N PHE A 46 -11.46 4.94 -14.16
CA PHE A 46 -11.99 6.21 -14.65
C PHE A 46 -13.43 6.03 -15.16
N PRO A 47 -14.37 6.96 -14.91
CA PRO A 47 -14.24 8.20 -14.13
C PRO A 47 -14.61 7.99 -12.64
N ALA A 48 -13.62 8.03 -11.75
CA ALA A 48 -13.86 8.03 -10.31
C ALA A 48 -14.10 9.47 -9.83
N PRO A 49 -15.11 9.72 -8.98
CA PRO A 49 -15.45 11.07 -8.49
C PRO A 49 -14.32 11.69 -7.64
N THR A 50 -13.48 10.86 -7.02
CA THR A 50 -12.33 11.26 -6.21
C THR A 50 -11.00 11.28 -6.98
N GLY A 51 -11.02 10.97 -8.28
CA GLY A 51 -9.82 10.73 -9.10
C GLY A 51 -9.26 9.32 -8.91
N THR A 52 -8.16 9.01 -9.62
CA THR A 52 -7.53 7.67 -9.57
C THR A 52 -7.01 7.31 -8.18
N CYS A 53 -6.55 8.30 -7.41
CA CYS A 53 -6.05 8.16 -6.04
C CYS A 53 -6.50 9.36 -5.18
N CYS A 54 -6.84 9.09 -3.91
CA CYS A 54 -7.13 10.12 -2.92
C CYS A 54 -5.85 10.81 -2.46
N LYS A 55 -5.91 12.13 -2.23
CA LYS A 55 -4.79 12.89 -1.65
C LYS A 55 -4.52 12.41 -0.21
N PRO A 56 -3.25 12.29 0.21
CA PRO A 56 -2.02 12.71 -0.48
C PRO A 56 -1.43 11.68 -1.47
N PHE A 57 -2.07 10.54 -1.66
CA PHE A 57 -1.58 9.49 -2.54
C PHE A 57 -1.70 9.88 -4.02
N LYS A 58 -0.73 9.42 -4.81
CA LYS A 58 -0.67 9.59 -6.26
C LYS A 58 -0.49 8.22 -6.91
N LYS A 59 -0.67 8.16 -8.23
CA LYS A 59 -0.34 6.96 -9.00
C LYS A 59 1.17 6.71 -8.88
N ALA A 60 1.53 5.65 -8.19
CA ALA A 60 2.88 5.14 -8.02
C ALA A 60 3.00 3.80 -8.76
N ILE A 61 4.21 3.43 -9.13
CA ILE A 61 4.49 2.12 -9.73
C ILE A 61 5.35 1.30 -8.77
N ASN A 62 5.02 0.02 -8.63
CA ASN A 62 5.86 -0.94 -7.97
C ASN A 62 6.69 -1.64 -9.06
N TYR A 63 7.95 -1.26 -9.20
CA TYR A 63 8.85 -1.85 -10.19
C TYR A 63 9.21 -3.31 -9.88
N ARG A 64 8.99 -3.80 -8.65
CA ARG A 64 9.17 -5.23 -8.33
C ARG A 64 8.08 -6.10 -8.95
N THR A 65 6.85 -5.62 -8.96
CA THR A 65 5.67 -6.35 -9.45
C THR A 65 5.12 -5.81 -10.76
N ASN A 66 5.77 -4.78 -11.34
CA ASN A 66 5.31 -4.01 -12.49
C ASN A 66 3.83 -3.57 -12.40
N SER A 67 3.35 -3.28 -11.18
CA SER A 67 1.95 -2.92 -10.93
C SER A 67 1.81 -1.48 -10.45
N PHE A 68 0.79 -0.78 -10.94
CA PHE A 68 0.46 0.54 -10.45
C PHE A 68 -0.44 0.47 -9.22
N PHE A 69 -0.19 1.37 -8.27
CA PHE A 69 -0.94 1.47 -7.03
C PHE A 69 -1.00 2.93 -6.58
N CYS A 70 -1.89 3.25 -5.65
CA CYS A 70 -1.93 4.55 -5.00
C CYS A 70 -0.92 4.58 -3.85
N GLY A 71 0.08 5.44 -3.96
CA GLY A 71 1.17 5.55 -2.99
C GLY A 71 1.72 6.96 -2.94
N THR A 72 2.54 7.25 -1.93
CA THR A 72 3.26 8.53 -1.82
C THR A 72 4.52 8.54 -2.69
N ALA A 73 5.09 7.38 -3.00
CA ALA A 73 6.26 7.19 -3.84
C ALA A 73 6.20 5.84 -4.57
N SER A 74 6.95 5.73 -5.66
CA SER A 74 7.13 4.47 -6.42
C SER A 74 8.11 3.56 -5.70
N ILE A 75 7.83 2.25 -5.70
CA ILE A 75 8.74 1.26 -5.09
C ILE A 75 9.74 0.85 -6.17
N LEU A 76 11.00 1.23 -5.98
CA LEU A 76 12.09 0.83 -6.87
C LEU A 76 12.44 -0.65 -6.61
N ALA A 77 12.77 -1.39 -7.67
CA ALA A 77 13.10 -2.81 -7.57
C ALA A 77 14.30 -3.11 -6.66
N ASN A 78 15.18 -2.12 -6.45
CA ASN A 78 16.46 -2.24 -5.75
C ASN A 78 16.55 -1.50 -4.40
N GLN A 79 15.43 -1.15 -3.76
CA GLN A 79 15.47 -0.69 -2.37
C GLN A 79 15.12 -1.84 -1.43
N CYS A 80 16.10 -2.19 -0.59
CA CYS A 80 15.92 -2.90 0.68
C CYS A 80 15.60 -1.87 1.77
#